data_AF-B8IE03-F1
#
_entry.id   AF-B8IE03-F1
#
_cell.length_a   1.000
_cell.length_b   1.000
_cell.length_c   1.000
_cell.angle_alpha   90.00
_cell.angle_beta   90.00
_cell.angle_gamma   90.00
#
_symmetry.space_group_name_H-M   'P 1'
#
loop_
_entity.id
_entity.type
_entity.pdbx_description
1 polymer ?
#
loop_
_entity_poly.entity_id
_entity_poly.type
_entity_poly.pdbx_seq_one_letter_code
_entity_poly.pdbx_strand_id
1 'polypeptide(L)'
;MTEDAHAIVRILNQWADEGGTCLQRIYLFGSTVRGDPNPGDIDVRIFKDRDVQPEDAAGIMWWLNQEATDFPELRQRLPRTLSMILWNNADADPFIIRGAADPIYTEGRVICVLTPRVKP
;
A
#
# COMPACT_ATOMS: atom_id res chain seq x y z
N MET A 1 -6.99 10.73 -10.91
CA MET A 1 -7.26 10.06 -9.63
C MET A 1 -8.52 10.65 -9.02
N THR A 2 -9.35 9.87 -8.34
CA THR A 2 -10.64 10.32 -7.77
C THR A 2 -10.50 10.81 -6.32
N GLU A 3 -11.51 11.51 -5.80
CA GLU A 3 -11.56 11.91 -4.38
C GLU A 3 -11.49 10.69 -3.44
N ASP A 4 -12.16 9.59 -3.81
CA ASP A 4 -12.11 8.32 -3.07
C ASP A 4 -10.68 7.78 -2.96
N ALA A 5 -9.89 7.88 -4.02
CA ALA A 5 -8.49 7.45 -4.00
C ALA A 5 -7.65 8.33 -3.07
N HIS A 6 -7.89 9.65 -3.03
CA HIS A 6 -7.24 10.53 -2.04
C HIS A 6 -7.63 10.16 -0.60
N ALA A 7 -8.90 9.80 -0.34
CA ALA A 7 -9.34 9.36 0.98
C ALA A 7 -8.63 8.06 1.41
N ILE A 8 -8.51 7.09 0.50
CA ILE A 8 -7.77 5.84 0.74
C ILE A 8 -6.30 6.12 1.03
N VAL A 9 -5.66 7.02 0.28
CA VAL A 9 -4.27 7.42 0.53
C VAL A 9 -4.09 7.97 1.94
N ARG A 10 -5.01 8.82 2.41
CA ARG A 10 -4.95 9.37 3.78
C ARG A 10 -5.09 8.28 4.84
N ILE A 11 -6.01 7.34 4.65
CA ILE A 11 -6.20 6.19 5.57
C ILE A 11 -4.91 5.37 5.63
N LEU A 12 -4.32 5.04 4.49
CA LEU A 12 -3.08 4.28 4.40
C LEU A 12 -1.92 5.02 5.07
N ASN A 13 -1.80 6.33 4.85
CA ASN A 13 -0.73 7.12 5.43
C ASN A 13 -0.86 7.23 6.95
N GLN A 14 -2.07 7.47 7.46
CA GLN A 14 -2.34 7.52 8.91
C GLN A 14 -2.06 6.17 9.58
N TRP A 15 -2.51 5.07 8.97
CA TRP A 15 -2.22 3.73 9.47
C TRP A 15 -0.71 3.42 9.45
N ALA A 16 0.02 3.87 8.42
CA ALA A 16 1.47 3.70 8.36
C ALA A 16 2.21 4.47 9.46
N ASP A 17 1.69 5.63 9.87
CA ASP A 17 2.28 6.45 10.93
C ASP A 17 2.12 5.81 12.31
N GLU A 18 1.06 5.02 12.54
CA GLU A 18 0.86 4.24 13.77
C GLU A 18 1.95 3.17 13.97
N GLY A 19 2.44 2.59 12.88
CA GLY A 19 3.50 1.58 12.90
C GLY A 19 4.92 2.13 13.07
N GLY A 20 5.10 3.44 13.22
CA GLY A 20 6.43 4.05 13.34
C GLY A 20 7.22 4.03 12.03
N THR A 21 8.53 4.30 12.07
CA THR A 21 9.40 4.49 10.88
C THR A 21 9.75 3.22 10.12
N CYS A 22 9.50 2.05 10.70
CA CYS A 22 9.84 0.77 10.09
C CYS A 22 9.04 0.47 8.81
N LEU A 23 7.91 1.14 8.62
CA LEU A 23 7.05 0.95 7.47
C LEU A 23 7.47 1.79 6.30
N GLN A 24 7.89 1.07 5.28
CA GLN A 24 8.32 1.56 3.99
C GLN A 24 7.17 1.97 3.07
N ARG A 25 7.59 2.52 1.93
CA ARG A 25 6.78 2.91 0.78
C ARG A 25 5.62 1.92 0.55
N ILE A 26 4.42 2.45 0.71
CA ILE A 26 3.15 1.77 0.44
C ILE A 26 2.75 2.17 -0.98
N TYR A 27 2.68 1.20 -1.87
CA TYR A 27 2.24 1.44 -3.24
C TYR A 27 0.75 1.15 -3.33
N LEU A 28 -0.04 2.18 -3.65
CA LEU A 28 -1.44 2.05 -4.04
C LEU A 28 -1.48 1.96 -5.57
N PHE A 29 -2.20 0.98 -6.10
CA PHE A 29 -2.29 0.77 -7.55
C PHE A 29 -3.66 0.23 -7.97
N GLY A 30 -3.76 -0.20 -9.23
CA GLY A 30 -4.96 -0.86 -9.72
C GLY A 30 -6.11 0.11 -10.01
N SER A 31 -7.33 -0.43 -9.95
CA SER A 31 -8.54 0.25 -10.44
C SER A 31 -8.86 1.56 -9.72
N THR A 32 -8.53 1.63 -8.43
CA THR A 32 -8.69 2.84 -7.60
C THR A 32 -7.83 4.00 -8.12
N VAL A 33 -6.55 3.75 -8.42
CA VAL A 33 -5.64 4.81 -8.92
C VAL A 33 -5.97 5.20 -10.35
N ARG A 34 -6.35 4.22 -11.18
CA ARG A 34 -6.78 4.45 -12.57
C ARG A 34 -8.06 5.30 -12.67
N GLY A 35 -8.86 5.37 -11.61
CA GLY A 35 -10.18 6.01 -11.64
C GLY A 35 -11.18 5.24 -12.48
N ASP A 36 -11.11 3.91 -12.45
CA ASP A 36 -12.09 3.06 -13.16
C ASP A 36 -13.50 3.30 -12.56
N PRO A 37 -14.59 3.34 -13.36
CA PRO A 37 -15.93 3.70 -12.86
C PRO A 37 -16.48 2.76 -11.78
N ASN A 38 -16.10 1.49 -11.80
CA ASN A 38 -16.47 0.48 -10.82
C ASN A 38 -15.19 -0.18 -10.31
N PRO A 39 -14.46 0.46 -9.38
CA PRO A 39 -13.18 -0.04 -8.94
C PRO A 39 -13.41 -1.26 -8.02
N GLY A 40 -12.58 -2.29 -8.19
CA GLY A 40 -12.65 -3.56 -7.44
C GLY A 40 -12.04 -3.43 -6.05
N ASP A 41 -11.21 -4.41 -5.66
CA ASP A 41 -10.46 -4.35 -4.40
C ASP A 41 -9.48 -3.15 -4.39
N ILE A 42 -9.06 -2.78 -3.19
CA ILE A 42 -7.99 -1.79 -2.98
C ILE A 42 -6.68 -2.55 -3.02
N ASP A 43 -5.95 -2.41 -4.13
CA ASP A 43 -4.69 -3.10 -4.37
C ASP A 43 -3.51 -2.32 -3.75
N VAL A 44 -2.84 -2.95 -2.78
CA VAL A 44 -1.71 -2.37 -2.04
C VAL A 44 -0.49 -3.30 -2.10
N ARG A 45 0.69 -2.72 -2.31
CA ARG A 45 1.98 -3.41 -2.24
C ARG A 45 2.89 -2.70 -1.26
N ILE A 46 3.50 -3.45 -0.35
CA ILE A 46 4.47 -2.91 0.61
C ILE A 46 5.80 -3.63 0.40
N PHE A 47 6.85 -2.88 0.09
CA PHE A 47 8.21 -3.42 0.03
C PHE A 47 8.84 -3.25 1.41
N LYS A 48 9.34 -4.32 2.03
CA LYS A 48 10.10 -4.23 3.28
C LYS A 48 11.50 -3.68 2.98
N ASP A 49 11.97 -2.71 3.77
CA ASP A 49 13.39 -2.33 3.71
C ASP A 49 14.22 -3.46 4.30
N ARG A 50 15.44 -3.59 3.83
CA ARG A 50 16.44 -4.48 4.42
C ARG A 50 17.24 -3.78 5.53
N ASP A 51 17.23 -2.44 5.57
CA ASP A 51 18.06 -1.65 6.49
C ASP A 51 17.31 -1.20 7.76
N VAL A 52 16.64 -2.15 8.41
CA VAL A 52 15.93 -1.93 9.68
C VAL A 52 16.94 -1.65 10.80
N GLN A 53 16.78 -0.54 11.52
CA GLN A 53 17.63 -0.18 12.64
C GLN A 53 17.11 -0.77 13.97
N PRO A 54 17.96 -0.97 15.00
CA PRO A 54 17.54 -1.49 16.30
C PRO A 54 16.40 -0.69 16.96
N GLU A 55 16.35 0.62 16.76
CA GLU A 55 15.29 1.52 17.24
C GLU A 55 13.92 1.26 16.59
N ASP A 56 13.86 0.55 15.45
CA ASP A 56 12.61 0.20 14.77
C ASP A 56 11.92 -1.04 15.38
N ALA A 57 12.50 -1.69 16.40
CA ALA A 57 12.01 -2.96 16.94
C ALA A 57 10.51 -2.94 17.32
N ALA A 58 10.02 -1.84 17.90
CA ALA A 58 8.61 -1.69 18.24
C ALA A 58 7.72 -1.64 16.99
N GLY A 59 8.14 -0.92 15.96
CA GLY A 59 7.43 -0.84 14.69
C GLY A 59 7.43 -2.18 13.95
N ILE A 60 8.55 -2.90 13.97
CA ILE A 60 8.63 -4.26 13.39
C ILE A 60 7.62 -5.18 14.08
N MET A 61 7.58 -5.17 15.41
CA MET A 61 6.64 -6.01 16.16
C MET A 61 5.19 -5.64 15.88
N TRP A 62 4.89 -4.34 15.76
CA TRP A 62 3.58 -3.87 15.32
C TRP A 62 3.25 -4.41 13.92
N TRP A 63 4.18 -4.31 12.97
CA TRP A 63 3.99 -4.79 11.60
C TRP A 63 3.74 -6.30 11.55
N LEU A 64 4.57 -7.08 12.24
CA LEU A 64 4.42 -8.53 12.32
C LEU A 64 3.07 -8.91 12.91
N ASN A 65 2.56 -8.15 13.89
CA ASN A 65 1.23 -8.36 14.44
C ASN A 65 0.12 -8.05 13.42
N GLN A 66 0.23 -6.94 12.69
CA GLN A 66 -0.72 -6.62 11.61
C GLN A 66 -0.72 -7.71 10.52
N GLU A 67 0.47 -8.16 10.09
CA GLU A 67 0.63 -9.23 9.10
C GLU A 67 0.06 -10.57 9.59
N ALA A 68 0.33 -10.95 10.84
CA ALA A 68 -0.17 -12.19 11.43
C ALA A 68 -1.70 -12.22 11.61
N THR A 69 -2.33 -11.04 11.73
CA THR A 69 -3.77 -10.89 11.95
C THR A 69 -4.54 -10.46 10.70
N ASP A 70 -3.86 -10.39 9.54
CA ASP A 70 -4.44 -9.93 8.27
C ASP A 70 -5.02 -8.51 8.33
N PHE A 71 -4.28 -7.59 8.96
CA PHE A 71 -4.50 -6.13 8.91
C PHE A 71 -5.91 -5.68 9.32
N PRO A 72 -6.44 -6.16 10.46
CA PRO A 72 -7.84 -5.95 10.83
C PRO A 72 -8.17 -4.46 11.00
N GLU A 73 -7.25 -3.69 11.58
CA GLU A 73 -7.41 -2.25 11.80
C GLU A 73 -7.48 -1.48 10.48
N LEU A 74 -6.62 -1.82 9.52
CA LEU A 74 -6.63 -1.19 8.21
C LEU A 74 -7.90 -1.58 7.43
N ARG A 75 -8.27 -2.86 7.43
CA ARG A 75 -9.48 -3.37 6.74
C ARG A 75 -10.75 -2.70 7.23
N GLN A 76 -10.87 -2.39 8.52
CA GLN A 76 -12.04 -1.70 9.09
C GLN A 76 -12.15 -0.24 8.67
N ARG A 77 -11.03 0.41 8.36
CA ARG A 77 -11.00 1.83 7.96
C ARG A 77 -11.22 2.02 6.46
N LEU A 78 -10.94 1.01 5.65
CA LEU A 78 -11.03 1.09 4.21
C LEU A 78 -12.48 0.95 3.71
N PRO A 79 -12.87 1.69 2.67
CA PRO A 79 -14.25 1.65 2.15
C PRO A 79 -14.56 0.39 1.31
N ARG A 80 -13.53 -0.39 0.97
CA ARG A 80 -13.61 -1.60 0.13
C ARG A 80 -12.59 -2.63 0.62
N THR A 81 -12.76 -3.87 0.17
CA THR A 81 -11.85 -4.97 0.48
C THR A 81 -10.41 -4.63 0.13
N LEU A 82 -9.50 -4.89 1.07
CA LEU A 82 -8.06 -4.79 0.86
C LEU A 82 -7.53 -6.06 0.18
N SER A 83 -6.85 -5.87 -0.95
CA SER A 83 -6.02 -6.86 -1.63
C SER A 83 -4.57 -6.44 -1.44
N MET A 84 -3.85 -7.11 -0.54
CA MET A 84 -2.48 -6.73 -0.21
C MET A 84 -1.45 -7.77 -0.63
N ILE A 85 -0.41 -7.29 -1.29
CA ILE A 85 0.72 -8.08 -1.74
C ILE A 85 1.89 -7.87 -0.78
N LEU A 86 2.30 -8.96 -0.13
CA LEU A 86 3.35 -8.94 0.89
C LEU A 86 4.65 -9.62 0.45
N TRP A 87 4.57 -10.71 -0.32
CA TRP A 87 5.71 -11.59 -0.62
C TRP A 87 6.08 -11.61 -2.11
N ASN A 88 7.31 -12.08 -2.39
CA ASN A 88 8.12 -11.99 -3.63
C ASN A 88 7.54 -12.60 -4.92
N ASN A 89 6.23 -12.79 -5.03
CA ASN A 89 5.64 -13.44 -6.19
C ASN A 89 4.37 -12.71 -6.64
N ALA A 90 4.53 -11.43 -6.96
CA ALA A 90 3.51 -10.70 -7.65
C ALA A 90 4.02 -10.31 -9.01
N ASP A 91 3.38 -10.87 -10.04
CA ASP A 91 3.49 -10.43 -11.42
C ASP A 91 3.19 -8.92 -11.60
N ALA A 92 2.59 -8.28 -10.59
CA ALA A 92 2.39 -6.83 -10.51
C ALA A 92 3.67 -6.03 -10.17
N ASP A 93 4.66 -6.63 -9.50
CA ASP A 93 5.85 -5.91 -8.98
C ASP A 93 6.63 -5.17 -10.09
N PRO A 94 6.90 -5.75 -11.28
CA PRO A 94 7.57 -5.02 -12.37
C PRO A 94 6.81 -3.77 -12.82
N PHE A 95 5.48 -3.82 -12.83
CA PHE A 95 4.64 -2.68 -13.22
C PHE A 95 4.60 -1.61 -12.13
N ILE A 96 4.56 -2.03 -10.86
CA ILE A 96 4.61 -1.13 -9.70
C ILE A 96 5.95 -0.40 -9.65
N ILE A 97 7.06 -1.14 -9.79
CA ILE A 97 8.42 -0.57 -9.81
C ILE A 97 8.58 0.41 -10.98
N ARG A 98 8.10 0.05 -12.17
CA ARG A 98 8.12 0.95 -13.32
C ARG A 98 7.29 2.20 -13.07
N GLY A 99 6.08 2.05 -12.53
CA GLY A 99 5.20 3.17 -12.20
C GLY A 99 5.75 4.05 -11.07
N ALA A 100 6.55 3.50 -10.17
CA ALA A 100 7.21 4.25 -9.11
C ALA A 100 8.25 5.26 -9.61
N ALA A 101 8.76 5.09 -10.84
CA ALA A 101 9.67 6.05 -11.47
C ALA A 101 8.96 7.36 -11.90
N ASP A 102 7.64 7.32 -12.08
CA ASP A 102 6.80 8.48 -12.42
C ASP A 102 5.44 8.35 -11.71
N PRO A 103 5.40 8.59 -10.39
CA PRO A 103 4.19 8.39 -9.60
C PRO A 103 3.11 9.41 -9.95
N ILE A 104 1.85 8.95 -9.99
CA ILE A 104 0.70 9.84 -10.22
C ILE A 104 0.50 10.79 -9.03
N TYR A 105 0.76 10.29 -7.83
CA TYR A 105 0.57 11.02 -6.59
C TYR A 105 1.45 10.42 -5.50
N THR A 106 1.87 11.24 -4.54
CA THR A 106 2.59 10.79 -3.36
C THR A 106 2.16 11.63 -2.16
N GLU A 107 1.86 10.95 -1.06
CA GLU A 107 1.54 11.58 0.22
C GLU A 107 2.15 10.76 1.35
N GLY A 108 3.07 11.38 2.09
CA GLY A 108 3.87 10.70 3.09
C GLY A 108 4.55 9.46 2.51
N ARG A 109 4.15 8.28 2.98
CA ARG A 109 4.73 7.00 2.55
C ARG A 109 3.93 6.30 1.46
N VAL A 110 2.79 6.86 1.08
CA VAL A 110 1.90 6.27 0.09
C VAL A 110 2.23 6.82 -1.29
N ILE A 111 2.54 5.94 -2.23
CA ILE A 111 2.88 6.24 -3.61
C ILE A 111 1.82 5.63 -4.51
N CYS A 112 1.10 6.48 -5.24
CA CYS A 112 0.10 6.04 -6.20
C CYS A 112 0.76 5.82 -7.56
N VAL A 113 0.69 4.60 -8.07
CA VAL A 113 1.31 4.23 -9.34
C VAL A 113 0.28 3.72 -10.33
N LEU A 114 0.45 4.10 -11.60
CA LEU A 114 -0.36 3.56 -12.67
C LEU A 114 0.15 2.17 -13.06
N THR A 115 -0.73 1.17 -12.98
CA THR A 115 -0.44 -0.17 -13.52
C THR A 115 -1.39 -0.49 -14.68
N PRO A 116 -0.97 -1.32 -15.66
CA PRO A 116 -1.84 -1.75 -16.76
C PRO A 116 -3.14 -2.40 -16.26
N ARG A 117 -4.17 -2.43 -17.11
CA ARG A 117 -5.46 -3.10 -16.81
C ARG A 117 -5.39 -4.62 -16.77
N VAL A 118 -4.23 -5.19 -17.09
CA VAL A 118 -4.02 -6.63 -17.08
C VAL A 118 -3.78 -7.04 -15.64
N LYS A 119 -4.76 -7.72 -15.03
CA LYS A 119 -4.47 -8.56 -13.86
C LYS A 119 -3.54 -9.67 -14.38
N PRO A 120 -2.44 -9.98 -13.68
CA PRO A 120 -1.78 -11.26 -13.91
C PRO A 120 -2.75 -12.43 -13.66
#